data_AF-A0A0N0GZM8-F1
#
_entry.id   AF-A0A0N0GZM8-F1
#
_cell.length_a   1.000
_cell.length_b   1.000
_cell.length_c   1.000
_cell.angle_alpha   90.00
_cell.angle_beta   90.00
_cell.angle_gamma   90.00
#
_symmetry.space_group_name_H-M   'P 1'
#
loop_
_entity.id
_entity.type
_entity.pdbx_description
1 polymer ?
#
loop_
_entity_poly.entity_id
_entity_poly.type
_entity_poly.pdbx_seq_one_letter_code
_entity_poly.pdbx_strand_id
1 'polypeptide(L)'
;MPPSTPDFRLDGYEAVNDRVAECFWQHIEIDHRELTVLAEHHTPDDQHSYFVLHNGAVTWGIPGEPQLVALHLQRDVQARTFRFQHTPLPLPSMAQSWLIARGCPKESIGLRADMGPDAADEATTALEERLMSDCDHFALVTSYTDDNPDSMQTTVLLRAIDEKAPVPFRVLLEEVDTDTWTHTLREGTFTTFKEATDWWEAHWSGQGVLLPTAPPAARRTALPTKPSIPAPPAPRNGPSR
;
A
#
# COMPACT_ATOMS: atom_id res chain seq x y z
N MET A 1 0.85 -16.68 -17.55
CA MET A 1 2.29 -17.02 -17.57
C MET A 1 2.64 -17.61 -16.21
N PRO A 2 3.62 -18.53 -16.08
CA PRO A 2 4.00 -18.99 -14.75
C PRO A 2 4.46 -17.79 -13.89
N PRO A 3 4.16 -17.77 -12.59
CA PRO A 3 4.68 -16.73 -11.70
C PRO A 3 6.20 -16.74 -11.81
N SER A 4 6.77 -15.58 -12.13
CA SER A 4 8.22 -15.43 -12.26
C SER A 4 8.83 -15.26 -10.88
N THR A 5 9.72 -16.18 -10.51
CA THR A 5 10.68 -16.00 -9.43
C THR A 5 11.40 -14.65 -9.61
N PRO A 6 11.62 -13.86 -8.55
CA PRO A 6 12.23 -12.54 -8.68
C PRO A 6 13.69 -12.62 -9.13
N ASP A 7 14.05 -11.76 -10.09
CA ASP A 7 15.44 -11.41 -10.41
C ASP A 7 15.83 -10.11 -9.67
N PHE A 8 16.61 -10.24 -8.61
CA PHE A 8 17.04 -9.10 -7.80
C PHE A 8 18.14 -8.26 -8.44
N ARG A 9 18.75 -8.72 -9.55
CA ARG A 9 19.87 -8.07 -10.23
C ARG A 9 21.06 -7.80 -9.32
N LEU A 10 21.43 -8.79 -8.51
CA LEU A 10 22.54 -8.72 -7.56
C LEU A 10 23.78 -9.48 -8.05
N ASP A 11 23.79 -9.97 -9.29
CA ASP A 11 24.95 -10.63 -9.87
C ASP A 11 26.19 -9.72 -9.84
N GLY A 12 27.24 -10.16 -9.14
CA GLY A 12 28.47 -9.40 -8.96
C GLY A 12 28.37 -8.24 -7.96
N TYR A 13 27.31 -8.20 -7.15
CA TYR A 13 27.19 -7.32 -5.99
C TYR A 13 27.32 -8.12 -4.69
N GLU A 14 27.99 -7.54 -3.71
CA GLU A 14 28.01 -8.07 -2.34
C GLU A 14 27.14 -7.19 -1.43
N ALA A 15 26.65 -7.74 -0.32
CA ALA A 15 26.02 -6.89 0.69
C ALA A 15 27.05 -5.89 1.23
N VAL A 16 26.63 -4.66 1.54
CA VAL A 16 27.54 -3.63 2.06
C VAL A 16 28.21 -4.02 3.39
N ASN A 17 27.67 -5.01 4.11
CA ASN A 17 28.28 -5.68 5.26
C ASN A 17 27.56 -7.01 5.58
N ASP A 18 28.15 -7.81 6.48
CA ASP A 18 27.63 -9.12 6.90
C ASP A 18 26.21 -9.05 7.46
N ARG A 19 25.87 -7.98 8.20
CA ARG A 19 24.51 -7.82 8.75
C ARG A 19 23.47 -7.67 7.64
N VAL A 20 23.79 -6.93 6.58
CA VAL A 20 22.91 -6.79 5.42
C VAL A 20 22.79 -8.13 4.68
N ALA A 21 23.87 -8.90 4.55
CA ALA A 21 23.84 -10.23 3.95
C ALA A 21 22.93 -11.18 4.74
N GLU A 22 23.11 -11.25 6.06
CA GLU A 22 22.31 -12.11 6.94
C GLU A 22 20.83 -11.72 6.93
N CYS A 23 20.52 -10.42 7.05
CA CYS A 23 19.14 -9.97 7.00
C CYS A 23 18.50 -10.25 5.62
N PHE A 24 19.24 -10.08 4.52
CA PHE A 24 18.73 -10.36 3.18
C PHE A 24 18.43 -11.85 3.01
N TRP A 25 19.34 -12.71 3.47
CA TRP A 25 19.13 -14.15 3.44
C TRP A 25 17.90 -14.56 4.23
N GLN A 26 17.78 -14.09 5.48
CA GLN A 26 16.69 -14.47 6.39
C GLN A 26 15.30 -14.04 5.92
N HIS A 27 15.17 -12.87 5.27
CA HIS A 27 13.86 -12.28 4.98
C HIS A 27 13.44 -12.40 3.51
N ILE A 28 14.39 -12.67 2.61
CA ILE A 28 14.16 -12.63 1.16
C ILE A 28 14.70 -13.90 0.49
N GLU A 29 15.98 -14.23 0.69
CA GLU A 29 16.63 -15.28 -0.11
C GLU A 29 16.21 -16.70 0.30
N ILE A 30 15.99 -16.96 1.59
CA ILE A 30 15.62 -18.29 2.10
C ILE A 30 14.34 -18.83 1.45
N ASP A 31 13.40 -17.93 1.15
CA ASP A 31 12.10 -18.24 0.53
C ASP A 31 12.09 -17.92 -0.97
N HIS A 32 13.22 -17.64 -1.60
CA HIS A 32 13.30 -17.13 -2.98
C HIS A 32 12.45 -17.92 -3.99
N ARG A 33 12.37 -19.24 -3.83
CA ARG A 33 11.60 -20.14 -4.70
C ARG A 33 10.09 -20.08 -4.50
N GLU A 34 9.65 -19.63 -3.34
CA GLU A 34 8.24 -19.42 -2.96
C GLU A 34 7.79 -17.96 -3.21
N LEU A 35 8.72 -17.08 -3.61
CA LEU A 35 8.42 -15.70 -3.97
C LEU A 35 7.86 -15.59 -5.39
N THR A 36 6.71 -14.95 -5.50
CA THR A 36 6.05 -14.60 -6.75
C THR A 36 6.03 -13.08 -6.95
N VAL A 37 6.54 -12.59 -8.08
CA VAL A 37 6.52 -11.16 -8.40
C VAL A 37 5.12 -10.71 -8.84
N LEU A 38 4.48 -9.85 -8.03
CA LEU A 38 3.21 -9.21 -8.37
C LEU A 38 3.40 -7.90 -9.13
N ALA A 39 4.43 -7.12 -8.76
CA ALA A 39 4.85 -5.90 -9.44
C ALA A 39 6.36 -5.70 -9.26
N GLU A 40 7.03 -5.13 -10.26
CA GLU A 40 8.44 -4.77 -10.16
C GLU A 40 8.77 -3.53 -10.99
N HIS A 41 9.74 -2.75 -10.51
CA HIS A 41 10.29 -1.62 -11.25
C HIS A 41 11.80 -1.51 -11.00
N HIS A 42 12.56 -1.23 -12.06
CA HIS A 42 14.00 -0.97 -11.99
C HIS A 42 14.29 0.41 -12.56
N THR A 43 15.12 1.19 -11.87
CA THR A 43 15.53 2.48 -12.39
C THR A 43 16.46 2.31 -13.61
N PRO A 44 16.46 3.24 -14.58
CA PRO A 44 17.28 3.12 -15.79
C PRO A 44 18.79 3.04 -15.55
N ASP A 45 19.26 3.59 -14.43
CA ASP A 45 20.65 3.53 -13.98
C ASP A 45 20.98 2.27 -13.17
N ASP A 46 20.00 1.37 -13.02
CA ASP A 46 20.05 0.14 -12.25
C ASP A 46 20.43 0.35 -10.77
N GLN A 47 20.35 1.57 -10.23
CA GLN A 47 20.67 1.82 -8.82
C GLN A 47 19.56 1.37 -7.87
N HIS A 48 18.31 1.27 -8.34
CA HIS A 48 17.18 0.88 -7.51
C HIS A 48 16.33 -0.20 -8.17
N SER A 49 15.88 -1.16 -7.37
CA SER A 49 14.79 -2.08 -7.73
C SER A 49 13.70 -2.01 -6.66
N TYR A 50 12.45 -2.05 -7.10
CA TYR A 50 11.26 -2.05 -6.27
C TYR A 50 10.43 -3.27 -6.61
N PHE A 51 9.95 -4.00 -5.60
CA PHE A 51 9.14 -5.19 -5.80
C PHE A 51 7.96 -5.24 -4.83
N VAL A 52 6.83 -5.71 -5.35
CA VAL A 52 5.74 -6.29 -4.57
C VAL A 52 5.77 -7.79 -4.81
N LEU A 53 6.03 -8.55 -3.75
CA LEU A 53 6.22 -9.99 -3.80
C LEU A 53 5.13 -10.67 -2.96
N HIS A 54 4.57 -11.77 -3.45
CA HIS A 54 3.81 -12.72 -2.63
C HIS A 54 4.76 -13.81 -2.16
N ASN A 55 4.74 -14.12 -0.86
CA ASN A 55 5.51 -15.21 -0.26
C ASN A 55 4.58 -16.39 0.07
N GLY A 56 4.59 -17.40 -0.80
CA GLY A 56 3.80 -18.61 -0.62
C GLY A 56 4.19 -19.43 0.61
N ALA A 57 5.39 -19.26 1.17
CA ALA A 57 5.84 -20.00 2.35
C ALA A 57 5.04 -19.62 3.62
N VAL A 58 4.50 -18.40 3.68
CA VAL A 58 3.79 -17.86 4.87
C VAL A 58 2.53 -18.66 5.22
N THR A 59 1.89 -19.31 4.24
CA THR A 59 0.73 -20.18 4.48
C THR A 59 1.04 -21.34 5.45
N TRP A 60 2.32 -21.74 5.57
CA TRP A 60 2.80 -22.77 6.49
C TRP A 60 3.38 -22.22 7.80
N GLY A 61 3.40 -20.89 7.94
CA GLY A 61 3.96 -20.16 9.07
C GLY A 61 2.94 -19.87 10.17
N ILE A 62 2.94 -18.63 10.68
CA ILE A 62 1.97 -18.20 11.68
C ILE A 62 0.66 -17.82 10.96
N PRO A 63 -0.48 -18.46 11.30
CA PRO A 63 -1.75 -18.13 10.68
C PRO A 63 -2.09 -16.64 10.80
N GLY A 64 -2.58 -16.04 9.72
CA GLY A 64 -2.95 -14.63 9.69
C GLY A 64 -1.84 -13.66 9.32
N GLU A 65 -0.58 -14.11 9.19
CA GLU A 65 0.51 -13.22 8.84
C GLU A 65 0.39 -12.66 7.41
N PRO A 66 0.82 -11.41 7.17
CA PRO A 66 0.86 -10.83 5.84
C PRO A 66 1.69 -11.68 4.88
N GLN A 67 1.08 -12.05 3.75
CA GLN A 67 1.75 -12.85 2.72
C GLN A 67 2.46 -12.00 1.65
N LEU A 68 2.39 -10.66 1.73
CA LEU A 68 3.06 -9.78 0.79
C LEU A 68 4.29 -9.13 1.41
N VAL A 69 5.33 -8.98 0.60
CA VAL A 69 6.56 -8.26 0.96
C VAL A 69 6.78 -7.14 -0.05
N ALA A 70 6.84 -5.91 0.46
CA ALA A 70 7.39 -4.77 -0.29
C ALA A 70 8.91 -4.77 -0.11
N LEU A 71 9.66 -4.73 -1.21
CA LEU A 71 11.13 -4.75 -1.20
C LEU A 71 11.69 -3.58 -2.02
N HIS A 72 12.58 -2.80 -1.40
CA HIS A 72 13.39 -1.77 -2.06
C HIS A 72 14.87 -2.17 -1.98
N LEU A 73 15.48 -2.42 -3.13
CA LEU A 73 16.91 -2.70 -3.27
C LEU A 73 17.64 -1.45 -3.78
N GLN A 74 18.82 -1.19 -3.21
CA GLN A 74 19.70 -0.09 -3.61
C GLN A 74 21.10 -0.63 -3.87
N ARG A 75 21.66 -0.31 -5.04
CA ARG A 75 22.99 -0.73 -5.47
C ARG A 75 23.94 0.47 -5.55
N ASP A 76 25.15 0.28 -5.06
CA ASP A 76 26.29 1.15 -5.36
C ASP A 76 27.11 0.49 -6.48
N VAL A 77 26.95 1.03 -7.70
CA VAL A 77 27.58 0.49 -8.91
C VAL A 77 29.10 0.58 -8.86
N GLN A 78 29.66 1.61 -8.18
CA GLN A 78 31.11 1.79 -8.09
C GLN A 78 31.72 0.83 -7.08
N ALA A 79 31.12 0.73 -5.90
CA ALA A 79 31.58 -0.17 -4.85
C ALA A 79 31.20 -1.63 -5.09
N ARG A 80 30.29 -1.91 -6.05
CA ARG A 80 29.68 -3.22 -6.28
C ARG A 80 29.05 -3.78 -5.00
N THR A 81 28.35 -2.92 -4.27
CA THR A 81 27.63 -3.32 -3.05
C THR A 81 26.13 -3.05 -3.13
N PHE A 82 25.35 -3.74 -2.32
CA PHE A 82 23.92 -3.47 -2.16
C PHE A 82 23.49 -3.31 -0.71
N ARG A 83 22.36 -2.63 -0.54
CA ARG A 83 21.56 -2.60 0.69
C ARG A 83 20.08 -2.72 0.31
N PHE A 84 19.24 -3.04 1.28
CA PHE A 84 17.81 -3.19 1.04
C PHE A 84 16.99 -2.70 2.23
N GLN A 85 15.73 -2.42 1.94
CA GLN A 85 14.67 -2.26 2.91
C GLN A 85 13.52 -3.15 2.49
N HIS A 86 12.83 -3.73 3.46
CA HIS A 86 11.62 -4.51 3.18
C HIS A 86 10.59 -4.31 4.28
N THR A 87 9.36 -4.67 3.99
CA THR A 87 8.31 -4.81 5.01
C THR A 87 7.26 -5.82 4.54
N PRO A 88 6.82 -6.73 5.42
CA PRO A 88 5.58 -7.47 5.20
C PRO A 88 4.39 -6.51 5.28
N LEU A 89 3.43 -6.61 4.36
CA LEU A 89 2.24 -5.77 4.31
C LEU A 89 1.01 -6.59 3.90
N PRO A 90 -0.17 -6.29 4.46
CA PRO A 90 -1.33 -7.16 4.28
C PRO A 90 -2.03 -6.97 2.92
N LEU A 91 -1.91 -5.80 2.30
CA LEU A 91 -2.61 -5.47 1.05
C LEU A 91 -1.63 -4.96 -0.02
N PRO A 92 -1.87 -5.24 -1.32
CA PRO A 92 -1.02 -4.77 -2.40
C PRO A 92 -0.89 -3.24 -2.46
N SER A 93 -2.01 -2.53 -2.27
CA SER A 93 -2.03 -1.05 -2.26
C SER A 93 -1.16 -0.45 -1.15
N MET A 94 -1.06 -1.13 0.01
CA MET A 94 -0.15 -0.71 1.08
C MET A 94 1.32 -0.95 0.70
N ALA A 95 1.63 -2.08 0.07
CA ALA A 95 2.96 -2.39 -0.44
C ALA A 95 3.43 -1.37 -1.49
N GLN A 96 2.55 -1.02 -2.41
CA GLN A 96 2.81 0.01 -3.42
C GLN A 96 3.02 1.38 -2.76
N SER A 97 2.16 1.79 -1.82
CA SER A 97 2.32 3.06 -1.09
C SER A 97 3.66 3.16 -0.37
N TRP A 98 4.09 2.07 0.28
CA TRP A 98 5.38 2.01 0.96
C TRP A 98 6.58 2.17 -0.01
N LEU A 99 6.49 1.63 -1.23
CA LEU A 99 7.51 1.77 -2.28
C LEU A 99 7.50 3.16 -2.91
N ILE A 100 6.31 3.74 -3.12
CA ILE A 100 6.13 5.09 -3.65
C ILE A 100 6.74 6.13 -2.70
N ALA A 101 6.52 5.99 -1.40
CA ALA A 101 7.17 6.81 -0.36
C ALA A 101 8.72 6.71 -0.38
N ARG A 102 9.29 5.71 -1.07
CA ARG A 102 10.73 5.48 -1.28
C ARG A 102 11.21 5.82 -2.69
N GLY A 103 10.40 6.57 -3.44
CA GLY A 103 10.75 7.10 -4.75
C GLY A 103 10.42 6.19 -5.92
N CYS A 104 9.67 5.09 -5.72
CA CYS A 104 9.12 4.35 -6.86
C CYS A 104 8.08 5.21 -7.59
N PRO A 105 8.15 5.36 -8.93
CA PRO A 105 7.08 6.02 -9.67
C PRO A 105 5.78 5.21 -9.58
N LYS A 106 4.68 5.88 -9.22
CA LYS A 106 3.37 5.24 -8.99
C LYS A 106 2.89 4.45 -10.21
N GLU A 107 3.02 5.04 -11.39
CA GLU A 107 2.65 4.44 -12.67
C GLU A 107 3.51 3.23 -13.07
N SER A 108 4.63 3.01 -12.39
CA SER A 108 5.57 1.92 -12.71
C SER A 108 5.46 0.71 -11.78
N ILE A 109 4.61 0.76 -10.75
CA ILE A 109 4.48 -0.32 -9.75
C ILE A 109 3.05 -0.89 -9.67
N GLY A 110 2.30 -0.80 -10.77
CA GLY A 110 0.99 -1.47 -10.89
C GLY A 110 1.13 -2.99 -10.85
N LEU A 111 0.14 -3.67 -10.26
CA LEU A 111 0.09 -5.13 -10.28
C LEU A 111 -0.03 -5.62 -11.72
N ARG A 112 0.65 -6.73 -12.01
CA ARG A 112 0.51 -7.40 -13.30
C ARG A 112 -0.91 -7.97 -13.41
N ALA A 113 -1.50 -7.85 -14.60
CA ALA A 113 -2.75 -8.52 -14.91
C ALA A 113 -2.65 -10.03 -14.59
N ASP A 114 -3.77 -10.61 -14.14
CA ASP A 114 -3.93 -12.02 -13.80
C ASP A 114 -3.16 -12.52 -12.55
N MET A 115 -2.52 -11.63 -11.76
CA MET A 115 -1.77 -12.01 -10.55
C MET A 115 -2.59 -11.98 -9.25
N GLY A 116 -3.91 -11.77 -9.35
CA GLY A 116 -4.84 -11.71 -8.22
C GLY A 116 -6.29 -11.60 -8.70
N PRO A 117 -7.27 -11.60 -7.77
CA PRO A 117 -8.66 -11.36 -8.10
C PRO A 117 -8.88 -9.93 -8.62
N ASP A 118 -9.74 -9.77 -9.62
CA ASP A 118 -10.09 -8.45 -10.14
C ASP A 118 -10.91 -7.66 -9.12
N ALA A 119 -10.84 -6.32 -9.15
CA ALA A 119 -11.73 -5.49 -8.33
C ALA A 119 -13.19 -5.73 -8.75
N ALA A 120 -14.05 -6.07 -7.81
CA ALA A 120 -15.45 -6.39 -8.07
C ALA A 120 -16.29 -5.15 -8.47
N ASP A 121 -15.86 -3.95 -8.08
CA ASP A 121 -16.57 -2.71 -8.36
C ASP A 121 -15.66 -1.46 -8.33
N GLU A 122 -16.20 -0.35 -8.85
CA GLU A 122 -15.51 0.95 -8.90
C GLU A 122 -15.14 1.49 -7.50
N ALA A 123 -15.93 1.15 -6.48
CA ALA A 123 -15.65 1.57 -5.11
C ALA A 123 -14.36 0.91 -4.57
N THR A 124 -14.14 -0.35 -4.90
CA THR A 124 -12.91 -1.10 -4.61
C THR A 124 -11.72 -0.45 -5.31
N THR A 125 -11.79 -0.26 -6.63
CA THR A 125 -10.71 0.38 -7.41
C THR A 125 -10.38 1.79 -6.91
N ALA A 126 -11.39 2.60 -6.58
CA ALA A 126 -11.17 3.95 -6.06
C ALA A 126 -10.52 3.94 -4.67
N LEU A 127 -10.83 2.94 -3.85
CA LEU A 127 -10.22 2.78 -2.53
C LEU A 127 -8.77 2.32 -2.63
N GLU A 128 -8.46 1.33 -3.48
CA GLU A 128 -7.10 0.86 -3.73
C GLU A 128 -6.19 1.98 -4.22
N GLU A 129 -6.66 2.78 -5.20
CA GLU A 129 -5.93 3.91 -5.76
C GLU A 129 -5.62 4.99 -4.71
N ARG A 130 -6.57 5.22 -3.79
CA ARG A 130 -6.38 6.14 -2.66
C ARG A 130 -5.39 5.59 -1.66
N LEU A 131 -5.49 4.30 -1.30
CA LEU A 131 -4.56 3.66 -0.36
C LEU A 131 -3.13 3.63 -0.92
N MET A 132 -2.96 3.36 -2.22
CA MET A 132 -1.67 3.43 -2.89
C MET A 132 -1.01 4.81 -2.76
N SER A 133 -1.81 5.87 -2.63
CA SER A 133 -1.31 7.25 -2.53
C SER A 133 -1.13 7.73 -1.07
N ASP A 134 -1.99 7.29 -0.15
CA ASP A 134 -2.13 7.91 1.18
C ASP A 134 -1.78 6.98 2.35
N CYS A 135 -1.47 5.70 2.11
CA CYS A 135 -1.30 4.73 3.21
C CYS A 135 -0.02 4.96 4.03
N ASP A 136 0.98 5.67 3.50
CA ASP A 136 2.19 6.06 4.24
C ASP A 136 1.91 7.07 5.38
N HIS A 137 0.72 7.69 5.41
CA HIS A 137 0.24 8.52 6.51
C HIS A 137 -0.36 7.71 7.68
N PHE A 138 -0.39 6.38 7.59
CA PHE A 138 -0.94 5.50 8.60
C PHE A 138 0.11 4.52 9.12
N ALA A 139 0.08 4.26 10.41
CA ALA A 139 0.77 3.15 11.03
C ALA A 139 -0.13 1.90 11.01
N LEU A 140 0.44 0.77 10.59
CA LEU A 140 -0.19 -0.54 10.74
C LEU A 140 -0.23 -0.91 12.23
N VAL A 141 -1.43 -1.15 12.76
CA VAL A 141 -1.64 -1.58 14.15
C VAL A 141 -1.67 -3.09 14.22
N THR A 142 -2.50 -3.72 13.39
CA THR A 142 -2.58 -5.18 13.25
C THR A 142 -3.21 -5.52 11.90
N SER A 143 -2.98 -6.74 11.43
CA SER A 143 -3.67 -7.33 10.29
C SER A 143 -3.93 -8.81 10.56
N TYR A 144 -4.88 -9.38 9.83
CA TYR A 144 -5.10 -10.82 9.80
C TYR A 144 -5.61 -11.22 8.41
N THR A 145 -4.97 -12.23 7.83
CA THR A 145 -5.37 -12.84 6.56
C THR A 145 -5.91 -14.25 6.82
N ASP A 146 -7.19 -14.46 6.50
CA ASP A 146 -7.77 -15.79 6.35
C ASP A 146 -7.62 -16.20 4.90
N ASP A 147 -6.76 -17.18 4.63
CA ASP A 147 -6.50 -17.73 3.30
C ASP A 147 -7.26 -19.03 3.03
N ASN A 148 -8.26 -19.36 3.87
CA ASN A 148 -9.17 -20.46 3.62
C ASN A 148 -9.99 -20.20 2.33
N PRO A 149 -9.98 -21.12 1.34
CA PRO A 149 -10.71 -20.95 0.08
C PRO A 149 -12.22 -20.64 0.22
N ASP A 150 -12.83 -21.04 1.33
CA ASP A 150 -14.26 -20.80 1.60
C ASP A 150 -14.55 -19.44 2.26
N SER A 151 -13.51 -18.73 2.75
CA SER A 151 -13.65 -17.48 3.53
C SER A 151 -12.46 -16.53 3.35
N MET A 152 -11.89 -16.46 2.15
CA MET A 152 -10.70 -15.65 1.86
C MET A 152 -10.95 -14.16 2.17
N GLN A 153 -10.29 -13.65 3.20
CA GLN A 153 -10.43 -12.25 3.61
C GLN A 153 -9.16 -11.73 4.30
N THR A 154 -8.88 -10.44 4.13
CA THR A 154 -7.82 -9.74 4.85
C THR A 154 -8.41 -8.55 5.60
N THR A 155 -8.20 -8.50 6.91
CA THR A 155 -8.57 -7.34 7.73
C THR A 155 -7.32 -6.58 8.16
N VAL A 156 -7.37 -5.25 8.11
CA VAL A 156 -6.26 -4.36 8.49
C VAL A 156 -6.76 -3.26 9.41
N LEU A 157 -6.14 -3.10 10.58
CA LEU A 157 -6.37 -1.97 11.46
C LEU A 157 -5.21 -0.97 11.32
N LEU A 158 -5.56 0.25 10.96
CA LEU A 158 -4.64 1.36 10.77
C LEU A 158 -4.90 2.47 11.79
N ARG A 159 -3.83 3.17 12.18
CA ARG A 159 -3.88 4.39 12.98
C ARG A 159 -3.20 5.52 12.22
N ALA A 160 -3.87 6.67 12.10
CA ALA A 160 -3.29 7.88 11.54
C ALA A 160 -2.04 8.28 12.32
N ILE A 161 -0.97 8.63 11.59
CA ILE A 161 0.27 9.15 12.20
C ILE A 161 0.03 10.56 12.75
N ASP A 162 -0.80 11.37 12.08
CA ASP A 162 -1.25 12.66 12.62
C ASP A 162 -2.21 12.46 13.81
N GLU A 163 -1.73 12.77 15.00
CA GLU A 163 -2.49 12.68 16.24
C GLU A 163 -3.71 13.60 16.29
N LYS A 164 -3.78 14.60 15.40
CA LYS A 164 -4.92 15.54 15.31
C LYS A 164 -6.01 15.05 14.37
N ALA A 165 -5.85 13.89 13.74
CA ALA A 165 -6.87 13.34 12.85
C ALA A 165 -8.17 13.07 13.64
N PRO A 166 -9.33 13.61 13.20
CA PRO A 166 -10.60 13.46 13.92
C PRO A 166 -11.15 12.02 13.89
N VAL A 167 -10.77 11.23 12.89
CA VAL A 167 -11.06 9.80 12.74
C VAL A 167 -9.74 9.05 12.58
N PRO A 168 -9.01 8.83 13.68
CA PRO A 168 -7.63 8.35 13.61
C PRO A 168 -7.55 6.85 13.33
N PHE A 169 -8.61 6.07 13.52
CA PHE A 169 -8.59 4.62 13.31
C PHE A 169 -9.38 4.24 12.06
N ARG A 170 -8.79 3.36 11.26
CA ARG A 170 -9.42 2.82 10.05
C ARG A 170 -9.31 1.32 10.05
N VAL A 171 -10.38 0.65 9.67
CA VAL A 171 -10.37 -0.77 9.34
C VAL A 171 -10.53 -0.90 7.84
N LEU A 172 -9.63 -1.64 7.20
CA LEU A 172 -9.79 -2.11 5.83
C LEU A 172 -10.21 -3.57 5.89
N LEU A 173 -11.23 -3.92 5.11
CA LEU A 173 -11.69 -5.30 4.94
C LEU A 173 -11.67 -5.61 3.46
N GLU A 174 -10.80 -6.54 3.08
CA GLU A 174 -10.76 -7.19 1.77
C GLU A 174 -11.45 -8.54 1.88
N GLU A 175 -12.39 -8.82 0.98
CA GLU A 175 -13.05 -10.12 0.85
C GLU A 175 -12.93 -10.60 -0.60
N VAL A 176 -12.55 -11.86 -0.79
CA VAL A 176 -12.40 -12.47 -2.11
C VAL A 176 -13.55 -13.43 -2.37
N ASP A 177 -14.24 -13.21 -3.49
CA ASP A 177 -15.22 -14.13 -4.05
C ASP A 177 -14.48 -15.10 -4.98
N THR A 178 -14.36 -16.36 -4.55
CA THR A 178 -13.61 -17.40 -5.28
C THR A 178 -14.37 -17.98 -6.46
N ASP A 179 -15.68 -17.78 -6.55
CA ASP A 179 -16.51 -18.23 -7.68
C ASP A 179 -16.33 -17.31 -8.89
N THR A 180 -16.28 -16.01 -8.65
CA THR A 180 -16.09 -14.98 -9.69
C THR A 180 -14.64 -14.54 -9.85
N TRP A 181 -13.78 -14.94 -8.91
CA TRP A 181 -12.39 -14.50 -8.80
C TRP A 181 -12.27 -12.97 -8.76
N THR A 182 -13.11 -12.35 -7.94
CA THR A 182 -13.11 -10.90 -7.71
C THR A 182 -12.93 -10.60 -6.22
N HIS A 183 -12.49 -9.38 -5.89
CA HIS A 183 -12.38 -8.95 -4.52
C HIS A 183 -13.14 -7.63 -4.28
N THR A 184 -13.65 -7.46 -3.07
CA THR A 184 -14.17 -6.19 -2.59
C THR A 184 -13.25 -5.64 -1.52
N LEU A 185 -12.99 -4.32 -1.55
CA LEU A 185 -12.27 -3.62 -0.50
C LEU A 185 -13.16 -2.54 0.09
N ARG A 186 -13.29 -2.53 1.42
CA ARG A 186 -14.09 -1.56 2.16
C ARG A 186 -13.30 -0.94 3.29
N GLU A 187 -13.64 0.31 3.61
CA GLU A 187 -13.04 1.05 4.70
C GLU A 187 -14.11 1.47 5.71
N GLY A 188 -13.86 1.14 6.98
CA GLY A 188 -14.60 1.64 8.13
C GLY A 188 -13.75 2.63 8.91
N THR A 189 -14.38 3.66 9.46
CA THR A 189 -13.67 4.70 10.25
C THR A 189 -14.16 4.72 11.68
N PHE A 190 -13.24 4.87 12.62
CA PHE A 190 -13.51 4.85 14.06
C PHE A 190 -12.82 6.02 14.76
N THR A 191 -13.46 6.53 15.81
CA THR A 191 -12.93 7.67 16.57
C THR A 191 -12.00 7.22 17.69
N THR A 192 -12.19 6.00 18.20
CA THR A 192 -11.37 5.44 19.27
C THR A 192 -10.80 4.08 18.91
N PHE A 193 -9.67 3.73 19.53
CA PHE A 193 -9.07 2.41 19.40
C PHE A 193 -10.05 1.31 19.83
N LYS A 194 -10.77 1.55 20.94
CA LYS A 194 -11.74 0.60 21.49
C LYS A 194 -12.86 0.29 20.51
N GLU A 195 -13.44 1.29 19.84
CA GLU A 195 -14.51 1.04 18.86
C GLU A 195 -14.00 0.18 17.69
N ALA A 196 -12.77 0.43 17.23
CA ALA A 196 -12.18 -0.36 16.15
C ALA A 196 -11.88 -1.81 16.59
N THR A 197 -11.37 -2.01 17.81
CA THR A 197 -11.10 -3.36 18.34
C THR A 197 -12.38 -4.11 18.68
N ASP A 198 -13.41 -3.44 19.19
CA ASP A 198 -14.71 -4.06 19.45
C ASP A 198 -15.33 -4.57 18.14
N TRP A 199 -15.23 -3.79 17.06
CA TRP A 199 -15.64 -4.25 15.74
C TRP A 199 -14.80 -5.44 15.27
N TRP A 200 -13.48 -5.38 15.43
CA TRP A 200 -12.57 -6.45 15.03
C TRP A 200 -12.89 -7.77 15.74
N GLU A 201 -13.08 -7.74 17.06
CA GLU A 201 -13.44 -8.90 17.86
C GLU A 201 -14.81 -9.46 17.45
N ALA A 202 -15.80 -8.60 17.21
CA ALA A 202 -17.12 -9.02 16.77
C ALA A 202 -17.10 -9.66 15.36
N HIS A 203 -16.28 -9.13 14.44
CA HIS A 203 -16.09 -9.68 13.10
C HIS A 203 -15.53 -11.11 13.17
N TRP A 204 -14.38 -11.27 13.84
CA TRP A 204 -13.69 -12.56 13.94
C TRP A 204 -14.34 -13.57 14.89
N SER A 205 -15.30 -13.15 15.72
CA SER A 205 -16.16 -14.06 16.49
C SER A 205 -17.43 -14.49 15.75
N GLY A 206 -17.60 -14.08 14.48
CA GLY A 206 -18.70 -14.51 13.63
C GLY A 206 -20.04 -13.81 13.92
N GLN A 207 -20.02 -12.62 14.53
CA GLN A 207 -21.24 -11.89 14.89
C GLN A 207 -21.91 -11.17 13.71
N GLY A 208 -21.31 -11.21 12.50
CA GLY A 208 -21.88 -10.61 11.29
C GLY A 208 -22.02 -9.09 11.37
N VAL A 209 -21.09 -8.42 12.04
CA VAL A 209 -21.10 -6.96 12.18
C VAL A 209 -20.74 -6.29 10.86
N LEU A 210 -21.57 -5.33 10.43
CA LEU A 210 -21.27 -4.56 9.23
C LEU A 210 -20.16 -3.55 9.50
N LEU A 211 -19.28 -3.38 8.54
CA LEU A 211 -18.26 -2.33 8.59
C LEU A 211 -18.94 -0.95 8.57
N PRO A 212 -18.64 -0.04 9.51
CA PRO A 212 -19.26 1.29 9.52
C PRO A 212 -18.73 2.13 8.35
N THR A 213 -19.42 2.09 7.21
CA THR A 213 -19.03 2.92 6.06
C THR A 213 -19.26 4.39 6.41
N ALA A 214 -18.20 5.19 6.39
CA ALA A 214 -18.36 6.63 6.52
C ALA A 214 -19.29 7.14 5.40
N PRO A 215 -20.26 8.02 5.68
CA PRO A 215 -21.02 8.66 4.62
C PRO A 215 -20.03 9.37 3.68
N PRO A 216 -20.22 9.27 2.35
CA PRO A 216 -19.28 9.83 1.39
C PRO A 216 -19.02 11.28 1.75
N ALA A 217 -17.74 11.65 1.91
CA ALA A 217 -17.35 13.02 2.18
C ALA A 217 -17.97 13.88 1.09
N ALA A 218 -18.96 14.70 1.44
CA ALA A 218 -19.57 15.63 0.51
C ALA A 218 -18.42 16.42 -0.13
N ARG A 219 -18.27 16.30 -1.46
CA ARG A 219 -17.38 17.15 -2.24
C ARG A 219 -17.56 18.56 -1.70
N ARG A 220 -16.52 19.10 -1.07
CA ARG A 220 -16.48 20.53 -0.75
C ARG A 220 -16.53 21.22 -2.10
N THR A 221 -17.72 21.60 -2.54
CA THR A 221 -17.91 22.55 -3.61
C THR A 221 -17.11 23.76 -3.20
N ALA A 222 -16.03 24.01 -3.93
CA ALA A 222 -15.29 25.26 -3.81
C ALA A 222 -16.33 26.38 -3.92
N LEU A 223 -16.46 27.16 -2.84
CA LEU A 223 -17.27 28.37 -2.87
C LEU A 223 -16.78 29.21 -4.07
N PRO A 224 -17.68 29.70 -4.93
CA PRO A 224 -17.26 30.51 -6.07
C PRO A 224 -16.47 31.70 -5.54
N THR A 225 -15.23 31.80 -6.01
CA THR A 225 -14.32 32.89 -5.73
C THR A 225 -15.04 34.20 -6.07
N LYS A 226 -15.20 35.09 -5.08
CA LYS A 226 -15.76 36.43 -5.30
C LYS A 226 -15.02 37.10 -6.46
N PRO A 227 -15.72 37.76 -7.41
CA PRO A 227 -15.07 38.51 -8.45
C PRO A 227 -14.21 39.62 -7.84
N SER A 228 -12.95 39.70 -8.27
CA SER A 228 -12.01 40.75 -7.89
C SER A 228 -12.57 42.13 -8.24
N ILE A 229 -12.55 43.04 -7.26
CA ILE A 229 -12.89 44.45 -7.44
C ILE A 229 -11.88 45.07 -8.42
N PRO A 230 -12.30 45.83 -9.44
CA PRO A 230 -11.38 46.47 -10.37
C PRO A 230 -10.52 47.53 -9.67
N ALA A 231 -9.23 47.55 -9.99
CA ALA A 231 -8.31 48.57 -9.51
C ALA A 231 -8.75 49.99 -9.93
N PRO A 232 -8.53 51.02 -9.09
CA PRO A 232 -8.87 52.39 -9.44
C PRO A 232 -7.96 52.90 -10.58
N PRO A 233 -8.49 53.76 -11.47
CA PRO A 233 -7.72 54.27 -12.61
C PRO A 233 -6.61 55.21 -12.16
N ALA A 234 -5.44 55.08 -12.79
CA ALA A 234 -4.29 55.95 -12.57
C ALA A 234 -4.58 57.42 -12.99
N PRO A 235 -4.01 58.41 -12.30
CA PRO A 235 -4.21 59.82 -12.63
C PRO A 235 -3.59 60.18 -13.99
N ARG A 236 -4.37 60.91 -14.80
CA ARG A 236 -3.97 61.51 -16.08
C ARG A 236 -2.97 62.65 -15.84
N ASN A 237 -1.72 62.47 -16.27
CA ASN A 237 -0.78 63.58 -16.42
C ASN A 237 -1.16 64.39 -17.67
N GLY A 238 -1.63 65.61 -17.45
CA GLY A 238 -1.80 66.63 -18.49
C GLY A 238 -0.46 67.26 -18.89
N PRO A 239 -0.36 67.86 -20.09
CA PRO A 239 0.90 68.35 -20.62
C PRO A 239 1.28 69.68 -19.96
N SER A 240 2.54 69.79 -19.55
CA SER A 240 3.14 71.08 -19.17
C SER A 240 3.55 71.84 -20.43
N ARG A 241 3.25 73.14 -20.41
CA ARG A 241 3.50 74.14 -21.44
C ARG A 241 4.92 74.66 -21.40
#